data_AF-A0A2M9BXF7-F1
#
_entry.id   AF-A0A2M9BXF7-F1
#
_cell.length_a   1.000
_cell.length_b   1.000
_cell.length_c   1.000
_cell.angle_alpha   90.00
_cell.angle_beta   90.00
_cell.angle_gamma   90.00
#
_symmetry.space_group_name_H-M   'P 1'
#
loop_
_entity.id
_entity.type
_entity.pdbx_description
1 polymer ?
#
loop_
_entity_poly.entity_id
_entity_poly.type
_entity_poly.pdbx_seq_one_letter_code
_entity_poly.pdbx_strand_id
1 'polypeptide(L)'
;MEYRQEKIFCNGNFKLITELNELRMSLWVNGFGLENAITGEQIIPVISYFNLDHIEEVDEGILKIEFRIYPKGSPYYTVEVHPFSKRFTYEGRMYSTDHFHEIITGEGSE
;
A
#
# COMPACT_ATOMS: atom_id res chain seq x y z
N MET A 1 8.32 0.96 20.00
CA MET A 1 6.85 0.97 20.04
C MET A 1 6.41 1.11 18.60
N GLU A 2 6.00 0.02 17.98
CA GLU A 2 5.44 0.06 16.62
C GLU A 2 4.02 0.62 16.74
N TYR A 3 3.83 1.86 16.31
CA TYR A 3 2.49 2.46 16.26
C TYR A 3 1.79 1.92 15.01
N ARG A 4 1.12 0.78 15.17
CA ARG A 4 0.22 0.22 14.17
C ARG A 4 -1.13 0.91 14.25
N GLN A 5 -1.60 1.43 13.13
CA GLN A 5 -2.94 2.00 12.97
C GLN A 5 -3.70 1.25 11.90
N GLU A 6 -5.02 1.26 12.02
CA GLU A 6 -5.92 0.57 11.10
C GLU A 6 -7.03 1.52 10.66
N LYS A 7 -7.36 1.51 9.37
CA LYS A 7 -8.46 2.30 8.79
C LYS A 7 -9.28 1.43 7.85
N ILE A 8 -10.60 1.48 8.00
CA ILE A 8 -11.54 0.65 7.25
C ILE A 8 -12.03 1.39 5.99
N PHE A 9 -12.17 0.66 4.89
CA PHE A 9 -12.61 1.13 3.58
C PHE A 9 -13.61 0.16 2.93
N CYS A 10 -14.24 0.61 1.85
CA CYS A 10 -15.15 -0.16 0.98
C CYS A 10 -16.26 -0.85 1.78
N ASN A 11 -17.03 -0.05 2.53
CA ASN A 11 -18.13 -0.53 3.37
C ASN A 11 -17.75 -1.65 4.37
N GLY A 12 -16.51 -1.63 4.90
CA GLY A 12 -16.09 -2.61 5.90
C GLY A 12 -15.37 -3.83 5.36
N ASN A 13 -15.14 -3.93 4.05
CA ASN A 13 -14.53 -5.12 3.44
C ASN A 13 -12.99 -5.11 3.54
N PHE A 14 -12.37 -3.93 3.57
CA PHE A 14 -10.91 -3.83 3.55
C PHE A 14 -10.40 -2.91 4.64
N LYS A 15 -9.21 -3.26 5.12
CA LYS A 15 -8.50 -2.58 6.19
C LYS A 15 -7.14 -2.17 5.68
N LEU A 16 -6.90 -0.86 5.62
CA LEU A 16 -5.57 -0.30 5.51
C LEU A 16 -4.89 -0.45 6.87
N ILE A 17 -3.68 -1.00 6.85
CA ILE A 17 -2.80 -1.06 8.00
C ILE A 17 -1.66 -0.08 7.74
N THR A 18 -1.33 0.75 8.73
CA THR A 18 -0.13 1.58 8.67
C THR A 18 0.74 1.36 9.90
N GLU A 19 2.05 1.30 9.70
CA GLU A 19 3.03 1.09 10.76
C GLU A 19 4.10 2.17 10.69
N LEU A 20 4.24 2.92 11.78
CA LEU A 20 5.29 3.93 11.89
C LEU A 20 6.64 3.25 12.18
N ASN A 21 7.55 3.33 11.22
CA ASN A 21 8.86 2.69 11.23
C ASN A 21 9.97 3.74 11.24
N GLU A 22 11.02 3.52 12.03
CA GLU A 22 12.25 4.32 11.96
C GLU A 22 13.24 3.62 11.02
N LEU A 23 13.53 4.25 9.88
CA LEU A 23 14.61 3.82 8.98
C LEU A 23 15.94 4.45 9.40
N ARG A 24 17.05 3.95 8.85
CA ARG A 24 18.39 4.51 9.06
C ARG A 24 18.38 6.03 8.79
N MET A 25 19.14 6.79 9.60
CA MET A 25 19.19 8.26 9.61
C MET A 25 17.99 8.96 10.29
N SER A 26 17.28 8.27 11.21
CA SER A 26 16.15 8.84 11.97
C SER A 26 15.00 9.33 11.09
N LEU A 27 14.85 8.71 9.92
CA LEU A 27 13.73 8.98 9.03
C LEU A 27 12.54 8.12 9.47
N TRP A 28 11.43 8.79 9.78
CA TRP A 28 10.18 8.14 10.12
C TRP A 28 9.35 7.89 8.87
N VAL A 29 8.97 6.63 8.65
CA VAL A 29 8.18 6.20 7.51
C VAL A 29 6.90 5.56 8.00
N ASN A 30 5.76 6.01 7.48
CA ASN A 30 4.48 5.38 7.73
C ASN A 30 4.25 4.29 6.68
N GLY A 31 4.86 3.12 6.90
CA GLY A 31 4.68 1.94 6.06
C GLY A 31 3.22 1.54 5.98
N PHE A 32 2.78 0.92 4.88
CA PHE A 32 1.38 0.51 4.74
C PHE A 32 1.21 -0.85 4.09
N GLY A 33 0.06 -1.46 4.34
CA GLY A 33 -0.43 -2.68 3.68
C GLY A 33 -1.96 -2.72 3.68
N LEU A 34 -2.53 -3.67 2.94
CA LEU A 34 -3.98 -3.80 2.78
C LEU A 34 -4.41 -5.24 3.06
N GLU A 35 -5.48 -5.41 3.84
CA GLU A 35 -5.99 -6.70 4.27
C GLU A 35 -7.52 -6.73 4.08
N ASN A 36 -8.07 -7.91 3.77
CA ASN A 36 -9.50 -8.16 3.87
C ASN A 36 -9.89 -8.12 5.36
N ALA A 37 -10.77 -7.19 5.72
CA ALA A 37 -11.15 -6.97 7.12
C ALA A 37 -11.98 -8.11 7.72
N ILE A 38 -12.58 -8.96 6.89
CA ILE A 38 -13.45 -10.08 7.30
C ILE A 38 -12.62 -11.36 7.44
N THR A 39 -11.77 -11.66 6.45
CA THR A 39 -11.03 -12.93 6.39
C THR A 39 -9.62 -12.84 6.95
N GLY A 40 -9.06 -11.62 7.11
CA GLY A 40 -7.65 -11.41 7.42
C GLY A 40 -6.71 -11.70 6.25
N GLU A 41 -7.26 -11.95 5.06
CA GLU A 41 -6.45 -12.23 3.87
C GLU A 41 -5.67 -10.98 3.44
N GLN A 42 -4.36 -11.14 3.26
CA GLN A 42 -3.51 -10.06 2.79
C GLN A 42 -3.78 -9.77 1.31
N ILE A 43 -4.06 -8.51 1.00
CA ILE A 43 -4.19 -7.99 -0.38
C ILE A 43 -2.86 -7.38 -0.81
N ILE A 44 -2.26 -6.55 0.04
CA ILE A 44 -0.91 -6.00 -0.12
C ILE A 44 -0.19 -6.17 1.22
N PRO A 45 1.02 -6.76 1.25
CA PRO A 45 1.81 -6.85 2.48
C PRO A 45 2.11 -5.47 3.06
N VAL A 46 2.31 -5.39 4.38
CA VAL A 46 2.81 -4.16 4.99
C VAL A 46 4.26 -3.96 4.57
N ILE A 47 4.54 -2.89 3.82
CA ILE A 47 5.88 -2.56 3.35
C ILE A 47 6.40 -1.35 4.13
N SER A 48 7.40 -1.58 4.99
CA SER A 48 7.86 -0.61 6.00
C SER A 48 8.52 0.65 5.45
N TYR A 49 9.02 0.62 4.21
CA TYR A 49 9.71 1.74 3.57
C TYR A 49 8.89 2.44 2.48
N PHE A 50 7.63 2.03 2.30
CA PHE A 50 6.64 2.70 1.46
C PHE A 50 5.87 3.69 2.34
N ASN A 51 6.28 4.96 2.34
CA ASN A 51 5.64 6.00 3.13
C ASN A 51 4.28 6.37 2.55
N LEU A 52 3.20 6.01 3.24
CA LEU A 52 1.86 6.44 2.87
C LEU A 52 1.72 7.96 3.03
N ASP A 53 1.37 8.63 1.92
CA ASP A 53 1.10 10.08 1.91
C ASP A 53 -0.41 10.35 1.88
N HIS A 54 -1.14 9.63 1.03
CA HIS A 54 -2.58 9.78 0.91
C HIS A 54 -3.26 8.47 0.52
N ILE A 55 -4.51 8.31 0.97
CA ILE A 55 -5.40 7.26 0.51
C ILE A 55 -6.83 7.78 0.49
N GLU A 56 -7.52 7.48 -0.60
CA GLU A 56 -8.94 7.78 -0.78
C GLU A 56 -9.63 6.59 -1.44
N GLU A 57 -10.90 6.40 -1.07
CA GLU A 57 -11.78 5.50 -1.82
C GLU A 57 -12.37 6.30 -2.98
N VAL A 58 -12.11 5.83 -4.19
CA VAL A 58 -12.63 6.39 -5.45
C VAL A 58 -13.55 5.36 -6.09
N ASP A 59 -14.60 5.85 -6.74
CA ASP A 59 -15.68 5.02 -7.28
C ASP A 59 -16.18 3.97 -6.27
N GLU A 60 -16.95 2.98 -6.70
CA GLU A 60 -17.45 1.92 -5.81
C GLU A 60 -16.33 0.90 -5.50
N GLY A 61 -15.47 1.24 -4.54
CA GLY A 61 -14.54 0.31 -3.90
C GLY A 61 -13.15 0.20 -4.51
N ILE A 62 -12.69 1.22 -5.25
CA ILE A 62 -11.29 1.35 -5.70
C ILE A 62 -10.55 2.22 -4.69
N LEU A 63 -9.32 1.87 -4.33
CA LEU A 63 -8.50 2.67 -3.43
C LEU A 63 -7.39 3.34 -4.20
N LYS A 64 -7.43 4.66 -4.30
CA LYS A 64 -6.32 5.45 -4.84
C LYS A 64 -5.33 5.73 -3.71
N ILE A 65 -4.11 5.24 -3.87
CA ILE A 65 -3.05 5.32 -2.87
C ILE A 65 -1.88 6.11 -3.44
N GLU A 66 -1.44 7.11 -2.70
CA GLU A 66 -0.29 7.94 -3.01
C GLU A 66 0.78 7.75 -1.92
N PHE A 67 2.01 7.47 -2.35
CA PHE A 67 3.09 7.13 -1.43
C PHE A 67 4.48 7.44 -2.00
N ARG A 68 5.49 7.43 -1.14
CA ARG A 68 6.91 7.59 -1.49
C ARG A 68 7.71 6.39 -1.04
N ILE A 69 8.75 6.03 -1.81
CA ILE A 69 9.62 4.90 -1.48
C ILE A 69 10.95 5.41 -0.96
N TYR A 70 11.29 5.08 0.28
CA TYR A 70 12.55 5.46 0.91
C TYR A 70 13.63 4.39 0.74
N PRO A 71 14.93 4.77 0.74
CA PRO A 71 15.46 6.10 1.07
C PRO A 71 15.43 7.12 -0.09
N LYS A 72 15.07 6.72 -1.32
CA LYS A 72 15.11 7.61 -2.49
C LYS A 72 14.15 8.83 -2.34
N GLY A 73 12.96 8.62 -1.79
CA GLY A 73 12.00 9.65 -1.35
C GLY A 73 11.51 10.66 -2.40
N SER A 74 11.93 10.53 -3.67
CA SER A 74 11.84 11.60 -4.68
C SER A 74 10.68 11.45 -5.67
N PRO A 75 10.34 10.26 -6.21
CA PRO A 75 9.09 10.11 -6.95
C PRO A 75 7.92 9.82 -6.00
N TYR A 76 6.83 10.55 -6.20
CA TYR A 76 5.50 10.17 -5.72
C TYR A 76 4.98 9.05 -6.62
N TYR A 77 4.51 7.97 -6.01
CA TYR A 77 3.85 6.87 -6.68
C TYR A 77 2.35 7.00 -6.46
N THR A 78 1.59 6.73 -7.51
CA THR A 78 0.12 6.66 -7.45
C THR A 78 -0.32 5.33 -8.03
N VAL A 79 -1.14 4.61 -7.27
CA VAL A 79 -1.74 3.34 -7.69
C VAL A 79 -3.24 3.37 -7.42
N GLU A 80 -4.01 2.70 -8.26
CA GLU A 80 -5.42 2.41 -8.02
C GLU A 80 -5.54 0.92 -7.69
N VAL A 81 -5.83 0.60 -6.44
CA VAL A 81 -6.01 -0.78 -5.99
C VAL A 81 -7.47 -1.17 -6.13
N HIS A 82 -7.72 -2.30 -6.77
CA HIS A 82 -9.02 -2.96 -6.88
C HIS A 82 -9.03 -4.15 -5.92
N PRO A 83 -9.28 -3.93 -4.62
CA PRO A 83 -9.05 -4.94 -3.58
C PRO A 83 -9.96 -6.17 -3.72
N PHE A 84 -11.17 -6.01 -4.24
CA PHE A 84 -12.09 -7.13 -4.50
C PHE A 84 -11.57 -8.12 -5.54
N SER A 85 -10.80 -7.65 -6.53
CA SER A 85 -10.24 -8.49 -7.59
C SER A 85 -8.77 -8.82 -7.36
N LYS A 86 -8.15 -8.32 -6.28
CA LYS A 86 -6.71 -8.45 -5.99
C LYS A 86 -5.84 -7.95 -7.14
N ARG A 87 -6.22 -6.80 -7.69
CA ARG A 87 -5.49 -6.15 -8.78
C ARG A 87 -5.18 -4.72 -8.43
N PHE A 88 -4.20 -4.15 -9.13
CA PHE A 88 -3.95 -2.72 -9.07
C PHE A 88 -3.54 -2.19 -10.43
N THR A 89 -3.85 -0.91 -10.67
CA THR A 89 -3.43 -0.18 -11.86
C THR A 89 -2.26 0.73 -11.50
N TYR A 90 -1.17 0.62 -12.26
CA TYR A 90 0.02 1.45 -12.15
C TYR A 90 0.50 1.78 -13.56
N GLU A 91 0.79 3.07 -13.82
CA GLU A 91 1.22 3.57 -15.14
C GLU A 91 0.31 3.11 -16.31
N GLY A 92 -1.01 3.06 -16.06
CA GLY A 92 -2.02 2.69 -17.06
C GLY A 92 -2.10 1.18 -17.36
N ARG A 93 -1.42 0.33 -16.59
CA ARG A 93 -1.44 -1.14 -16.73
C ARG A 93 -1.94 -1.79 -15.45
N MET A 94 -2.65 -2.92 -15.60
CA MET A 94 -3.27 -3.63 -14.48
C MET A 94 -2.51 -4.92 -14.14
N TYR A 95 -2.14 -5.08 -12.88
CA TYR A 95 -1.31 -6.15 -12.34
C TYR A 95 -2.03 -6.90 -11.20
N SER A 96 -1.54 -8.10 -10.84
CA SER A 96 -1.97 -8.78 -9.60
C SER A 96 -1.29 -8.13 -8.39
N THR A 97 -2.00 -7.99 -7.28
CA THR A 97 -1.41 -7.47 -6.03
C THR A 97 -0.32 -8.39 -5.46
N ASP A 98 -0.27 -9.66 -5.87
CA ASP A 98 0.84 -10.56 -5.53
C ASP A 98 2.20 -10.05 -6.00
N HIS A 99 2.21 -9.27 -7.09
CA HIS A 99 3.42 -8.67 -7.67
C HIS A 99 3.55 -7.18 -7.32
N PHE A 100 2.81 -6.68 -6.32
CA PHE A 100 2.75 -5.24 -6.02
C PHE A 100 4.13 -4.64 -5.77
N HIS A 101 4.94 -5.29 -4.93
CA HIS A 101 6.28 -4.83 -4.59
C HIS A 101 7.19 -4.81 -5.84
N GLU A 102 7.32 -5.94 -6.52
CA GLU A 102 8.16 -6.12 -7.72
C GLU A 102 7.85 -5.09 -8.81
N ILE A 103 6.58 -4.88 -9.12
CA ILE A 103 6.16 -3.96 -10.18
C ILE A 103 6.47 -2.50 -9.82
N ILE A 104 6.30 -2.13 -8.54
CA ILE A 104 6.51 -0.77 -8.09
C ILE A 104 7.99 -0.43 -7.93
N THR A 105 8.82 -1.37 -7.48
CA THR A 105 10.27 -1.15 -7.31
C THR A 105 11.06 -1.44 -8.58
N GLY A 106 10.52 -2.25 -9.49
CA GLY A 106 11.24 -2.82 -10.62
C GLY A 106 12.25 -3.91 -10.23
N GLU A 107 12.24 -4.35 -8.97
CA GLU A 107 13.10 -5.42 -8.46
C GLU A 107 12.35 -6.75 -8.59
N GLY A 108 12.65 -7.51 -9.66
CA GLY A 108 12.19 -8.89 -9.80
C GLY A 108 12.75 -9.76 -8.68
N SER A 109 11.97 -10.75 -8.25
CA SER A 109 12.46 -11.77 -7.30
C SER A 109 13.65 -12.51 -7.94
N GLU A 110 14.86 -12.22 -7.50
CA GLU A 110 16.08 -12.98 -7.87
C GLU A 110 16.03 -14.42 -7.32
#